data_AF-A0AA39JRG0-F1
#
_entry.id   AF-A0AA39JRG0-F1
#
_cell.length_a   1.000
_cell.length_b   1.000
_cell.length_c   1.000
_cell.angle_alpha   90.00
_cell.angle_beta   90.00
_cell.angle_gamma   90.00
#
_symmetry.space_group_name_H-M   'P 1'
#
loop_
_entity.id
_entity.type
_entity.pdbx_description
1 polymer ?
#
loop_
_entity_poly.entity_id
_entity_poly.type
_entity_poly.pdbx_seq_one_letter_code
_entity_poly.pdbx_strand_id
1 'polypeptide(L)'
;MYRLRTHLPWFSASAGELSTLAMLSYPVVKRHAATIWEATKHGGGITCAYERLVLGSVGVDKAVSRQKAADTKVEWDNYTLIGVVACALALERTKAHLESMFVESVGLASLDSASANDKEDDLRGITVDAARSLGGRMAELGGVFGKVWRRGGSRTPGGSGSDGVKHDVVLGFDWFCAIASNPDVLSSGFQSSRKDAPCVITQLSSI
;
A
#
# COMPACT_ATOMS: atom_id res chain seq x y z
N MET A 1 -51.71 0.93 21.02
CA MET A 1 -50.64 0.07 20.47
C MET A 1 -49.59 0.97 19.82
N TYR A 2 -48.54 1.32 20.56
CA TYR A 2 -47.48 2.19 20.04
C TYR A 2 -46.49 1.33 19.25
N ARG A 3 -46.53 1.43 17.93
CA ARG A 3 -45.53 0.81 17.05
C ARG A 3 -44.28 1.69 17.15
N LEU A 4 -43.40 1.39 18.09
CA LEU A 4 -42.06 1.97 18.15
C LEU A 4 -41.36 1.54 16.86
N ARG A 5 -41.40 2.42 15.86
CA ARG A 5 -40.55 2.34 14.68
C ARG A 5 -39.13 2.42 15.22
N THR A 6 -38.45 1.28 15.27
CA THR A 6 -37.00 1.19 15.52
C THR A 6 -36.27 1.72 14.29
N HIS A 7 -36.51 2.97 13.94
CA HIS A 7 -35.52 3.77 13.24
C HIS A 7 -34.51 4.15 14.31
N LEU A 8 -33.71 3.18 14.73
CA LEU A 8 -32.34 3.51 15.10
C LEU A 8 -31.84 4.30 13.89
N PRO A 9 -31.47 5.58 14.02
CA PRO A 9 -30.76 6.23 12.94
C PRO A 9 -29.63 5.26 12.64
N TRP A 10 -29.66 4.68 11.43
CA TRP A 10 -28.52 3.98 10.86
C TRP A 10 -27.35 4.88 11.21
N PHE A 11 -26.50 4.41 12.12
CA PHE A 11 -25.54 5.25 12.79
C PHE A 11 -24.86 6.07 11.70
N SER A 12 -24.71 7.38 11.89
CA SER A 12 -23.82 8.20 11.07
C SER A 12 -22.35 7.83 11.36
N ALA A 13 -22.10 6.53 11.60
CA ALA A 13 -20.80 5.94 11.74
C ALA A 13 -20.15 5.98 10.35
N SER A 14 -18.93 6.46 10.33
CA SER A 14 -18.10 6.43 9.16
C SER A 14 -17.83 4.99 8.72
N ALA A 15 -17.49 4.81 7.44
CA ALA A 15 -17.07 3.51 6.93
C ALA A 15 -15.86 2.96 7.73
N GLY A 16 -14.94 3.83 8.16
CA GLY A 16 -13.82 3.47 9.04
C GLY A 16 -14.24 2.91 10.40
N GLU A 17 -15.22 3.53 11.07
CA GLU A 17 -15.73 3.04 12.36
C GLU A 17 -16.43 1.68 12.24
N LEU A 18 -17.28 1.50 11.22
CA LEU A 18 -17.96 0.22 10.98
C LEU A 18 -16.98 -0.89 10.60
N SER A 19 -15.96 -0.57 9.80
CA SER A 19 -14.90 -1.51 9.45
C SER A 19 -14.06 -1.91 10.66
N THR A 20 -13.71 -0.94 11.51
CA THR A 20 -12.99 -1.15 12.76
C THR A 20 -13.81 -2.01 13.73
N LEU A 21 -15.11 -1.71 13.87
CA LEU A 21 -16.03 -2.50 14.67
C LEU A 21 -16.12 -3.95 14.16
N ALA A 22 -16.23 -4.15 12.85
CA ALA A 22 -16.24 -5.48 12.25
C ALA A 22 -14.95 -6.25 12.57
N MET A 23 -13.77 -5.62 12.44
CA MET A 23 -12.49 -6.24 12.76
C MET A 23 -12.38 -6.61 14.24
N LEU A 24 -12.75 -5.71 15.16
CA LEU A 24 -12.74 -5.96 16.60
C LEU A 24 -13.74 -7.05 17.01
N SER A 25 -14.88 -7.13 16.34
CA SER A 25 -15.94 -8.10 16.64
C SER A 25 -15.64 -9.48 16.05
N TYR A 26 -14.76 -9.58 15.06
CA TYR A 26 -14.49 -10.81 14.32
C TYR A 26 -14.08 -12.02 15.20
N PRO A 27 -13.21 -11.88 16.23
CA PRO A 27 -12.85 -13.00 17.09
C PRO A 27 -14.03 -13.59 17.87
N VAL A 28 -15.07 -12.79 18.16
CA VAL A 28 -16.21 -13.17 19.00
C VAL A 28 -17.42 -13.59 18.17
N VAL A 29 -17.74 -12.83 17.11
CA VAL A 29 -18.96 -13.00 16.30
C VAL A 29 -18.66 -12.96 14.80
N LYS A 30 -17.86 -13.92 14.31
CA LYS A 30 -17.38 -14.00 12.91
C LYS A 30 -18.44 -13.70 11.85
N ARG A 31 -19.61 -14.35 11.92
CA ARG A 31 -20.69 -14.16 10.93
C ARG A 31 -21.22 -12.73 10.92
N HIS A 32 -21.44 -12.15 12.10
CA HIS A 32 -21.97 -10.80 12.22
C HIS A 32 -20.94 -9.75 11.78
N ALA A 33 -19.68 -9.94 12.18
CA ALA A 33 -18.56 -9.12 11.72
C ALA A 33 -18.45 -9.10 10.19
N ALA A 34 -18.58 -10.27 9.53
CA ALA A 34 -18.60 -10.34 8.07
C ALA A 34 -19.81 -9.59 7.48
N THR A 35 -21.01 -9.71 8.08
CA THR A 35 -22.18 -8.94 7.63
C THR A 35 -21.97 -7.43 7.75
N ILE A 36 -21.40 -6.94 8.86
CA ILE A 36 -21.09 -5.51 9.04
C ILE A 36 -20.07 -5.06 8.00
N TRP A 37 -19.02 -5.84 7.77
CA TRP A 37 -17.99 -5.54 6.77
C TRP A 37 -18.59 -5.43 5.35
N GLU A 38 -19.40 -6.41 4.94
CA GLU A 38 -20.05 -6.38 3.63
C GLU A 38 -21.07 -5.24 3.51
N ALA A 39 -21.83 -4.94 4.57
CA ALA A 39 -22.72 -3.78 4.60
C ALA A 39 -21.94 -2.47 4.43
N THR A 40 -20.74 -2.38 5.03
CA THR A 40 -19.88 -1.19 4.94
C THR A 40 -19.37 -0.95 3.52
N LYS A 41 -19.04 -2.01 2.77
CA LYS A 41 -18.63 -1.89 1.35
C LYS A 41 -19.69 -1.23 0.47
N HIS A 42 -20.95 -1.53 0.75
CA HIS A 42 -22.08 -1.06 -0.06
C HIS A 42 -22.72 0.24 0.49
N GLY A 43 -22.33 0.67 1.69
CA GLY A 43 -23.00 1.73 2.45
C GLY A 43 -22.82 3.16 1.96
N GLY A 44 -22.23 3.39 0.78
CA GLY A 44 -22.10 4.73 0.15
C GLY A 44 -21.25 5.77 0.89
N GLY A 45 -20.85 5.51 2.14
CA GLY A 45 -20.11 6.42 3.01
C GLY A 45 -18.58 6.28 2.97
N ILE A 46 -18.03 5.61 1.96
CA ILE A 46 -16.57 5.42 1.82
C ILE A 46 -15.95 6.70 1.24
N THR A 47 -15.53 7.60 2.13
CA THR A 47 -14.97 8.89 1.77
C THR A 47 -13.45 8.84 1.59
N CYS A 48 -12.75 8.01 2.36
CA CYS A 48 -11.28 7.95 2.33
C CYS A 48 -10.74 6.92 1.32
N ALA A 49 -9.68 7.29 0.61
CA ALA A 49 -9.07 6.45 -0.42
C ALA A 49 -8.46 5.15 0.18
N TYR A 50 -7.90 5.22 1.38
CA TYR A 50 -7.34 4.05 2.06
C TYR A 50 -8.42 3.06 2.55
N GLU A 51 -9.58 3.57 2.98
CA GLU A 51 -10.73 2.73 3.34
C GLU A 51 -11.25 1.99 2.11
N ARG A 52 -11.37 2.71 0.98
CA ARG A 52 -11.76 2.12 -0.31
C ARG A 52 -10.78 1.05 -0.75
N LEU A 53 -9.48 1.29 -0.58
CA LEU A 53 -8.44 0.31 -0.88
C LEU A 53 -8.64 -0.98 -0.08
N VAL A 54 -8.81 -0.88 1.24
CA VAL A 54 -8.95 -2.07 2.11
C VAL A 54 -10.26 -2.80 1.80
N LEU A 55 -11.38 -2.08 1.83
CA LEU A 55 -12.72 -2.65 1.64
C LEU A 55 -12.89 -3.27 0.25
N GLY A 56 -12.26 -2.71 -0.78
CA GLY A 56 -12.28 -3.25 -2.14
C GLY A 56 -11.36 -4.46 -2.34
N SER A 57 -10.37 -4.68 -1.47
CA SER A 57 -9.28 -5.65 -1.72
C SER A 57 -9.29 -6.86 -0.78
N VAL A 58 -9.84 -6.74 0.43
CA VAL A 58 -9.75 -7.80 1.44
C VAL A 58 -11.09 -8.02 2.17
N GLY A 59 -11.32 -9.28 2.54
CA GLY A 59 -12.35 -9.67 3.51
C GLY A 59 -11.93 -9.38 4.94
N VAL A 60 -12.89 -9.34 5.87
CA VAL A 60 -12.66 -9.08 7.30
C VAL A 60 -11.69 -10.09 7.94
N ASP A 61 -11.73 -11.35 7.52
CA ASP A 61 -10.86 -12.44 7.99
C ASP A 61 -9.39 -12.18 7.64
N LYS A 62 -9.15 -11.79 6.39
CA LYS A 62 -7.81 -11.45 5.89
C LYS A 62 -7.32 -10.14 6.47
N ALA A 63 -8.21 -9.16 6.65
CA ALA A 63 -7.89 -7.90 7.31
C ALA A 63 -7.40 -8.12 8.75
N VAL A 64 -8.13 -8.90 9.55
CA VAL A 64 -7.73 -9.24 10.93
C VAL A 64 -6.43 -10.04 10.96
N SER A 65 -6.26 -10.99 10.04
CA SER A 65 -5.01 -11.76 9.95
C SER A 65 -3.81 -10.89 9.64
N ARG A 66 -3.97 -9.91 8.72
CA ARG A 66 -2.93 -8.93 8.37
C ARG A 66 -2.64 -7.95 9.49
N GLN A 67 -3.67 -7.50 10.19
CA GLN A 67 -3.49 -6.65 11.36
C GLN A 67 -2.62 -7.35 12.40
N LYS A 68 -2.90 -8.63 12.72
CA LYS A 68 -2.07 -9.40 13.67
C LYS A 68 -0.62 -9.55 13.23
N ALA A 69 -0.38 -9.70 11.93
CA ALA A 69 0.97 -9.76 11.38
C ALA A 69 1.69 -8.40 11.41
N ALA A 70 0.94 -7.29 11.40
CA ALA A 70 1.46 -5.93 11.47
C ALA A 70 1.65 -5.41 12.91
N ASP A 71 0.92 -5.97 13.88
CA ASP A 71 0.93 -5.59 15.30
C ASP A 71 2.32 -5.71 15.97
N THR A 72 3.25 -6.41 15.32
CA THR A 72 4.64 -6.53 15.78
C THR A 72 5.51 -5.32 15.43
N LYS A 73 4.96 -4.29 14.78
CA LYS A 73 5.71 -3.11 14.33
C LYS A 73 5.28 -1.86 15.12
N VAL A 74 6.19 -1.32 15.93
CA VAL A 74 6.00 -0.13 16.80
C VAL A 74 5.63 1.14 16.02
N GLU A 75 5.91 1.18 14.72
CA GLU A 75 5.75 2.35 13.88
C GLU A 75 4.28 2.76 13.60
N TRP A 76 3.33 1.87 13.85
CA TRP A 76 1.94 2.01 13.39
C TRP A 76 0.96 2.51 14.47
N ASP A 77 1.44 2.83 15.66
CA ASP A 77 0.63 3.17 16.84
C ASP A 77 -0.33 4.36 16.63
N ASN A 78 -0.04 5.23 15.65
CA ASN A 78 -0.87 6.39 15.32
C ASN A 78 -1.98 6.10 14.30
N TYR A 79 -2.04 4.89 13.72
CA TYR A 79 -3.02 4.55 12.71
C TYR A 79 -4.23 3.82 13.31
N THR A 80 -5.41 4.05 12.72
CA THR A 80 -6.59 3.23 13.01
C THR A 80 -6.36 1.78 12.56
N LEU A 81 -7.11 0.81 13.08
CA LEU A 81 -6.94 -0.60 12.71
C LEU A 81 -7.08 -0.85 11.21
N ILE A 82 -8.05 -0.19 10.57
CA ILE A 82 -8.19 -0.22 9.11
C ILE A 82 -7.03 0.50 8.41
N GLY A 83 -6.49 1.57 9.01
CA GLY A 83 -5.29 2.25 8.53
C GLY A 83 -4.07 1.33 8.51
N VAL A 84 -3.81 0.57 9.59
CA VAL A 84 -2.69 -0.39 9.64
C VAL A 84 -2.79 -1.42 8.50
N VAL A 85 -3.99 -1.95 8.25
CA VAL A 85 -4.24 -2.89 7.15
C VAL A 85 -4.05 -2.23 5.79
N ALA A 86 -4.51 -0.98 5.63
CA ALA A 86 -4.33 -0.21 4.40
C ALA A 86 -2.85 0.01 4.10
N CYS A 87 -2.06 0.32 5.13
CA CYS A 87 -0.65 0.53 4.96
C CYS A 87 0.10 -0.75 4.60
N ALA A 88 -0.23 -1.88 5.25
CA ALA A 88 0.31 -3.18 4.90
C ALA A 88 0.00 -3.53 3.43
N LEU A 89 -1.23 -3.27 2.97
CA LEU A 89 -1.64 -3.46 1.57
C LEU A 89 -0.87 -2.56 0.62
N ALA A 90 -0.71 -1.27 0.95
CA ALA A 90 0.02 -0.33 0.11
C ALA A 90 1.49 -0.74 -0.02
N LEU A 91 2.14 -1.14 1.09
CA LEU A 91 3.51 -1.65 1.08
C LEU A 91 3.65 -2.93 0.24
N GLU A 92 2.76 -3.90 0.40
CA GLU A 92 2.77 -5.12 -0.41
C GLU A 92 2.63 -4.83 -1.90
N ARG A 93 1.73 -3.92 -2.28
CA ARG A 93 1.52 -3.55 -3.69
C ARG A 93 2.71 -2.81 -4.27
N THR A 94 3.25 -1.84 -3.51
CA THR A 94 4.46 -1.13 -3.91
C THR A 94 5.64 -2.10 -4.06
N LYS A 95 5.79 -3.06 -3.14
CA LYS A 95 6.82 -4.11 -3.22
C LYS A 95 6.70 -4.93 -4.50
N ALA A 96 5.54 -5.56 -4.69
CA ALA A 96 5.30 -6.44 -5.84
C ALA A 96 5.53 -5.67 -7.15
N HIS A 97 5.18 -4.39 -7.16
CA HIS A 97 5.38 -3.56 -8.32
C HIS A 97 6.87 -3.22 -8.56
N LEU A 98 7.62 -2.85 -7.52
CA LEU A 98 9.07 -2.63 -7.64
C LEU A 98 9.82 -3.89 -8.05
N GLU A 99 9.42 -5.06 -7.53
CA GLU A 99 9.94 -6.36 -7.96
C GLU A 99 9.68 -6.61 -9.45
N SER A 100 8.47 -6.32 -9.93
CA SER A 100 8.12 -6.44 -11.35
C SER A 100 8.98 -5.51 -12.23
N MET A 101 9.13 -4.24 -11.86
CA MET A 101 9.99 -3.28 -12.57
C MET A 101 11.45 -3.71 -12.58
N PHE A 102 11.95 -4.26 -11.46
CA PHE A 102 13.32 -4.74 -11.37
C PHE A 102 13.55 -5.92 -12.32
N VAL A 103 12.65 -6.90 -12.33
CA VAL A 103 12.72 -8.05 -13.25
C VAL A 103 12.66 -7.60 -14.70
N GLU A 104 11.80 -6.63 -15.04
CA GLU A 104 11.74 -6.05 -16.39
C GLU A 104 13.02 -5.26 -16.75
N SER A 105 13.65 -4.59 -15.78
CA SER A 105 14.86 -3.81 -16.01
C SER A 105 16.12 -4.67 -16.16
N VAL A 106 16.20 -5.77 -15.39
CA VAL A 106 17.35 -6.70 -15.38
C VAL A 106 17.19 -7.77 -16.46
N GLY A 107 15.97 -8.20 -16.75
CA GLY A 107 15.66 -9.03 -17.90
C GLY A 107 15.89 -8.24 -19.19
N LEU A 108 17.00 -8.49 -19.88
CA LEU A 108 17.23 -7.95 -21.22
C LEU A 108 16.08 -8.38 -22.16
N ALA A 109 15.11 -7.46 -22.33
CA ALA A 109 14.01 -7.47 -23.28
C ALA A 109 12.84 -8.46 -23.04
N SER A 110 11.62 -7.93 -23.12
CA SER A 110 10.61 -8.46 -24.05
C SER A 110 9.63 -7.34 -24.41
N LEU A 111 9.52 -7.05 -25.70
CA LEU A 111 8.83 -5.90 -26.29
C LEU A 111 7.29 -6.05 -26.36
N ASP A 112 6.68 -6.94 -25.59
CA ASP A 112 5.32 -7.44 -25.88
C ASP A 112 4.25 -7.31 -24.78
N SER A 113 4.47 -6.55 -23.70
CA SER A 113 3.47 -6.43 -22.62
C SER A 113 2.56 -5.19 -22.68
N ALA A 114 2.40 -4.56 -23.86
CA ALA A 114 1.63 -3.32 -24.02
C ALA A 114 0.10 -3.45 -23.72
N SER A 115 -0.43 -4.67 -23.52
CA SER A 115 -1.86 -4.91 -23.33
C SER A 115 -2.32 -5.02 -21.86
N ALA A 116 -1.41 -5.07 -20.88
CA ALA A 116 -1.76 -5.21 -19.46
C ALA A 116 -1.82 -3.87 -18.69
N ASN A 117 -1.47 -2.77 -19.35
CA ASN A 117 -1.04 -1.55 -18.67
C ASN A 117 -2.20 -0.79 -18.00
N ASP A 118 -3.38 -0.73 -18.60
CA ASP A 118 -4.48 0.14 -18.13
C ASP A 118 -5.00 -0.27 -16.74
N LYS A 119 -5.20 -1.58 -16.51
CA LYS A 119 -5.68 -2.07 -15.20
C LYS A 119 -4.62 -1.94 -14.12
N GLU A 120 -3.35 -2.09 -14.49
CA GLU A 120 -2.26 -1.91 -13.55
C GLU A 120 -2.11 -0.43 -13.18
N ASP A 121 -2.23 0.47 -14.16
CA ASP A 121 -2.23 1.93 -13.98
C ASP A 121 -3.32 2.42 -13.01
N ASP A 122 -4.54 1.90 -13.14
CA ASP A 122 -5.63 2.19 -12.20
C ASP A 122 -5.31 1.71 -10.76
N LEU A 123 -4.79 0.49 -10.61
CA LEU A 123 -4.44 -0.07 -9.30
C LEU A 123 -3.31 0.71 -8.63
N ARG A 124 -2.36 1.25 -9.41
CA ARG A 124 -1.29 2.11 -8.91
C ARG A 124 -1.82 3.43 -8.43
N GLY A 125 -2.68 4.09 -9.21
CA GLY A 125 -3.33 5.35 -8.83
C GLY A 125 -4.03 5.21 -7.48
N ILE A 126 -4.82 4.15 -7.32
CA ILE A 126 -5.51 3.82 -6.07
C ILE A 126 -4.52 3.62 -4.91
N THR A 127 -3.39 2.96 -5.16
CA THR A 127 -2.38 2.70 -4.12
C THR A 127 -1.67 3.99 -3.69
N VAL A 128 -1.29 4.85 -4.65
CA VAL A 128 -0.68 6.16 -4.38
C VAL A 128 -1.64 7.07 -3.62
N ASP A 129 -2.91 7.11 -4.04
CA ASP A 129 -3.92 7.95 -3.40
C ASP A 129 -4.27 7.45 -2.00
N ALA A 130 -4.33 6.13 -1.79
CA ALA A 130 -4.47 5.55 -0.47
C ALA A 130 -3.28 5.91 0.44
N ALA A 131 -2.05 5.77 -0.05
CA ALA A 131 -0.83 6.12 0.69
C ALA A 131 -0.80 7.61 1.05
N ARG A 132 -1.19 8.50 0.11
CA ARG A 132 -1.34 9.94 0.37
C ARG A 132 -2.43 10.23 1.41
N SER A 133 -3.56 9.54 1.33
CA SER A 133 -4.68 9.70 2.25
C SER A 133 -4.37 9.21 3.67
N LEU A 134 -3.43 8.28 3.84
CA LEU A 134 -2.95 7.82 5.14
C LEU A 134 -2.06 8.86 5.83
N GLY A 135 -1.43 9.76 5.07
CA GLY A 135 -0.56 10.80 5.61
C GLY A 135 0.78 10.26 6.14
N GLY A 136 1.54 11.16 6.76
CA GLY A 136 2.85 10.85 7.34
C GLY A 136 3.81 10.19 6.35
N ARG A 137 4.51 9.15 6.80
CA ARG A 137 5.52 8.44 6.00
C ARG A 137 4.93 7.67 4.83
N MET A 138 3.68 7.21 4.94
CA MET A 138 2.98 6.59 3.81
C MET A 138 2.71 7.58 2.68
N ALA A 139 2.42 8.84 3.00
CA ALA A 139 2.24 9.86 1.97
C ALA A 139 3.56 10.19 1.24
N GLU A 140 4.69 10.20 1.97
CA GLU A 140 6.02 10.35 1.39
C GLU A 140 6.35 9.17 0.45
N LEU A 141 6.11 7.94 0.91
CA LEU A 141 6.26 6.73 0.11
C LEU A 141 5.42 6.78 -1.17
N GLY A 142 4.14 7.12 -1.07
CA GLY A 142 3.27 7.29 -2.24
C GLY A 142 3.77 8.37 -3.20
N GLY A 143 4.38 9.44 -2.68
CA GLY A 143 5.00 10.51 -3.46
C GLY A 143 6.25 10.07 -4.21
N VAL A 144 7.14 9.31 -3.55
CA VAL A 144 8.36 8.75 -4.18
C VAL A 144 7.97 7.71 -5.23
N PHE A 145 7.10 6.77 -4.87
CA PHE A 145 6.63 5.72 -5.77
C PHE A 145 5.97 6.31 -7.02
N GLY A 146 5.09 7.30 -6.86
CA GLY A 146 4.46 8.00 -8.00
C GLY A 146 5.46 8.75 -8.90
N LYS A 147 6.61 9.21 -8.36
CA LYS A 147 7.67 9.87 -9.15
C LYS A 147 8.50 8.86 -9.94
N VAL A 148 8.98 7.79 -9.28
CA VAL A 148 9.75 6.71 -9.93
C VAL A 148 8.92 6.12 -11.06
N TRP A 149 7.62 5.92 -10.83
CA TRP A 149 6.71 5.39 -11.84
C TRP A 149 6.56 6.30 -13.06
N ARG A 150 6.29 7.60 -12.86
CA ARG A 150 6.20 8.56 -13.99
C ARG A 150 7.47 8.61 -14.83
N ARG A 151 8.63 8.36 -14.22
CA ARG A 151 9.93 8.38 -14.91
C ARG A 151 10.22 7.05 -15.64
N GLY A 152 9.76 5.92 -15.10
CA GLY A 152 9.92 4.60 -15.70
C GLY A 152 8.96 4.32 -16.87
N GLY A 153 7.75 4.87 -16.85
CA GLY A 153 6.74 4.66 -17.89
C GLY A 153 6.86 5.55 -19.13
N SER A 154 7.53 6.70 -19.03
CA SER A 154 7.73 7.60 -20.18
C SER A 154 8.92 7.14 -21.03
N ARG A 155 8.75 6.07 -21.81
CA ARG A 155 9.60 5.82 -22.99
C ARG A 155 9.28 6.91 -24.02
N THR A 156 9.97 8.04 -23.96
CA THR A 156 9.96 9.00 -25.06
C THR A 156 10.67 8.34 -26.26
N PRO A 157 10.04 8.28 -27.45
CA PRO A 157 10.70 7.77 -28.63
C PRO A 157 11.71 8.80 -29.11
N GLY A 158 12.95 8.73 -28.63
CA GLY A 158 14.05 9.54 -29.19
C GLY A 158 15.14 10.07 -28.25
N GLY A 159 15.26 9.58 -27.00
CA GLY A 159 16.32 10.03 -26.08
C GLY A 159 17.23 8.89 -25.62
N SER A 160 18.52 8.96 -25.92
CA SER A 160 19.57 8.03 -25.46
C SER A 160 19.88 8.19 -23.95
N GLY A 161 18.88 7.97 -23.09
CA GLY A 161 18.95 8.19 -21.64
C GLY A 161 18.64 6.94 -20.80
N SER A 162 19.05 5.76 -21.27
CA SER A 162 18.79 4.45 -20.64
C SER A 162 19.43 4.31 -19.24
N ASP A 163 20.55 4.98 -18.98
CA ASP A 163 21.32 4.77 -17.75
C ASP A 163 20.69 5.43 -16.51
N GLY A 164 19.90 6.50 -16.69
CA GLY A 164 19.27 7.21 -15.57
C GLY A 164 18.07 6.48 -14.95
N VAL A 165 17.35 5.67 -15.72
CA VAL A 165 16.15 4.96 -15.25
C VAL A 165 16.53 3.73 -14.41
N LYS A 166 17.59 3.02 -14.81
CA LYS A 166 18.12 1.87 -14.06
C LYS A 166 18.58 2.26 -12.67
N HIS A 167 19.28 3.39 -12.55
CA HIS A 167 19.77 3.88 -11.28
C HIS A 167 18.62 4.24 -10.32
N ASP A 168 17.56 4.88 -10.81
CA ASP A 168 16.41 5.25 -9.97
C ASP A 168 15.57 4.04 -9.51
N VAL A 169 15.43 3.01 -10.35
CA VAL A 169 14.71 1.78 -9.98
C VAL A 169 15.50 1.00 -8.93
N VAL A 170 16.81 0.89 -9.11
CA VAL A 170 17.69 0.23 -8.12
C VAL A 170 17.68 0.98 -6.80
N LEU A 171 17.80 2.32 -6.81
CA LEU A 171 17.69 3.14 -5.60
C LEU A 171 16.31 3.02 -4.93
N GLY A 172 15.24 2.94 -5.71
CA GLY A 172 13.88 2.73 -5.21
C GLY A 172 13.72 1.35 -4.55
N PHE A 173 14.33 0.32 -5.12
CA PHE A 173 14.34 -1.04 -4.59
C PHE A 173 15.19 -1.15 -3.31
N ASP A 174 16.40 -0.59 -3.30
CA ASP A 174 17.28 -0.57 -2.13
C ASP A 174 16.65 0.20 -0.96
N TRP A 175 16.03 1.34 -1.25
CA TRP A 175 15.30 2.12 -0.26
C TRP A 175 14.07 1.36 0.28
N PHE A 176 13.34 0.67 -0.60
CA PHE A 176 12.24 -0.20 -0.16
C PHE A 176 12.73 -1.36 0.70
N CYS A 177 13.82 -2.02 0.32
CA CYS A 177 14.46 -3.08 1.09
C CYS A 177 14.93 -2.58 2.46
N ALA A 178 15.45 -1.36 2.54
CA ALA A 178 15.82 -0.72 3.80
C ALA A 178 14.60 -0.51 4.71
N ILE A 179 13.48 0.01 4.16
CA ILE A 179 12.23 0.19 4.92
C ILE A 179 11.61 -1.16 5.33
N ALA A 180 11.63 -2.15 4.44
CA ALA A 180 11.05 -3.46 4.68
C ALA A 180 11.85 -4.29 5.69
N SER A 181 13.17 -4.15 5.70
CA SER A 181 14.08 -4.90 6.57
C SER A 181 14.31 -4.23 7.92
N ASN A 182 14.19 -2.90 8.00
CA ASN A 182 14.37 -2.17 9.25
C ASN A 182 13.53 -0.87 9.26
N PRO A 183 12.32 -0.88 9.83
CA PRO A 183 11.44 0.29 9.87
C PRO A 183 12.04 1.49 10.63
N ASP A 184 13.02 1.27 11.51
CA ASP A 184 13.70 2.33 12.27
C ASP A 184 14.62 3.21 11.40
N VAL A 185 14.95 2.78 10.18
CA VAL A 185 15.77 3.54 9.20
C VAL A 185 15.05 4.82 8.73
N LEU A 186 13.75 4.96 9.02
CA LEU A 186 12.97 6.16 8.72
C LEU A 186 13.36 7.39 9.58
N SER A 187 14.19 7.23 10.63
CA SER A 187 14.72 8.38 11.39
C SER A 187 15.94 9.05 10.73
N SER A 188 16.66 8.37 9.83
CA SER A 188 17.78 8.97 9.11
C SER A 188 17.30 9.44 7.74
N GLY A 189 16.87 10.70 7.67
CA GLY A 189 16.21 11.27 6.51
C GLY A 189 16.90 11.02 5.16
N PHE A 190 16.07 10.96 4.13
CA PHE A 190 16.39 10.83 2.69
C PHE A 190 17.29 11.96 2.12
N GLN A 191 17.86 12.82 2.97
CA GLN A 191 18.78 13.89 2.57
C GLN A 191 20.27 13.50 2.61
N SER A 192 20.64 12.37 3.24
CA SER A 192 22.06 12.02 3.41
C SER A 192 22.65 11.03 2.40
N SER A 193 21.92 10.62 1.36
CA SER A 193 22.45 9.73 0.31
C SER A 193 22.74 10.47 -1.00
N ARG A 194 23.29 11.68 -0.91
CA ARG A 194 23.91 12.36 -2.07
C ARG A 194 25.43 12.44 -1.99
N LYS A 195 26.06 12.07 -0.87
CA LYS A 195 27.51 12.23 -0.75
C LYS A 195 28.28 10.99 -0.32
N ASP A 196 27.77 10.13 0.56
CA ASP A 196 28.60 9.02 1.03
C ASP A 196 27.75 7.78 1.33
N ALA A 197 27.71 6.83 0.40
CA ALA A 197 27.34 5.45 0.70
C ALA A 197 28.33 4.52 -0.03
N PRO A 198 29.14 3.73 0.71
CA PRO A 198 29.95 2.69 0.09
C PRO A 198 29.04 1.56 -0.43
N CYS A 199 29.31 1.12 -1.65
CA CYS A 199 28.69 -0.04 -2.27
C CYS A 199 28.87 -1.28 -1.38
N VAL A 200 27.85 -1.68 -0.63
CA VAL A 200 27.77 -3.03 -0.05
C VAL A 200 26.85 -3.85 -0.93
N ILE A 201 27.43 -4.32 -2.04
CA ILE A 201 26.88 -5.47 -2.77
C ILE A 201 27.21 -6.69 -1.90
N THR A 202 26.27 -7.11 -1.07
CA THR A 202 26.36 -8.40 -0.38
C THR A 202 26.35 -9.49 -1.44
N GLN A 203 27.49 -10.17 -1.60
CA GLN A 203 27.58 -11.38 -2.40
C GLN A 203 26.66 -12.45 -1.81
N LEU A 204 25.69 -12.89 -2.61
CA LEU A 204 25.07 -14.20 -2.46
C LEU A 204 25.93 -15.19 -3.26
N SER A 205 26.86 -15.85 -2.57
CA SER A 205 27.59 -17.01 -3.06
C SER A 205 27.38 -18.19 -2.10
N SER A 206 26.84 -19.28 -2.67
CA SER A 206 26.81 -20.67 -2.22
C SER A 206 26.41 -21.01 -0.78
N ILE A 207 25.24 -21.65 -0.66
CA ILE A 207 25.11 -23.01 -0.09
C ILE A 207 24.23 -23.83 -1.03
#